data_AF-A0A497VHP7-F1
#
_entry.id   AF-A0A497VHP7-F1
#
_cell.length_a   1.000
_cell.length_b   1.000
_cell.length_c   1.000
_cell.angle_alpha   90.00
_cell.angle_beta   90.00
_cell.angle_gamma   90.00
#
_symmetry.space_group_name_H-M   'P 1'
#
loop_
_entity.id
_entity.type
_entity.pdbx_description
1 polymer ?
#
loop_
_entity_poly.entity_id
_entity_poly.type
_entity_poly.pdbx_seq_one_letter_code
_entity_poly.pdbx_strand_id
1 'polypeptide(L)'
;MQFTKEEKKMLAWLRQQHEGWRSVRVIILTCSILCALFAALDIFRTGFGVHPFFLILIAGYGASYTLGSWSGRPEVSLLLKLVEAQQPLRDDQPGDQVD
;
A
#
# COMPACT_ATOMS: atom_id res chain seq x y z
N MET A 1 17.08 -11.58 21.09
CA MET A 1 16.07 -10.97 21.98
C MET A 1 14.73 -11.66 21.71
N GLN A 2 13.96 -12.05 22.72
CA GLN A 2 12.61 -12.57 22.51
C GLN A 2 11.64 -11.39 22.42
N PHE A 3 11.02 -11.19 21.25
CA PHE A 3 9.96 -10.19 21.10
C PHE A 3 8.78 -10.54 21.99
N THR A 4 8.27 -9.53 22.70
CA THR A 4 7.07 -9.60 23.51
C THR A 4 5.84 -9.87 22.64
N LYS A 5 4.75 -10.37 23.25
CA LYS A 5 3.48 -10.64 22.53
C LYS A 5 2.92 -9.39 21.86
N GLU A 6 3.14 -8.21 22.44
CA GLU A 6 2.69 -6.93 21.89
C GLU A 6 3.49 -6.53 20.64
N GLU A 7 4.81 -6.71 20.66
CA GLU A 7 5.67 -6.42 19.50
C GLU A 7 5.34 -7.32 18.31
N LYS A 8 5.06 -8.61 18.55
CA LYS A 8 4.61 -9.53 17.50
C LYS A 8 3.26 -9.11 16.90
N LYS A 9 2.33 -8.64 17.73
CA LYS A 9 1.03 -8.14 17.27
C LYS A 9 1.19 -6.86 16.44
N MET A 10 2.08 -5.96 16.84
CA MET A 10 2.40 -4.74 16.12
C MET A 10 3.06 -5.04 14.76
N LEU A 11 3.97 -6.02 14.70
CA LEU A 11 4.60 -6.47 13.46
C LEU A 11 3.60 -7.10 12.50
N ALA A 12 2.68 -7.95 13.00
CA ALA A 12 1.62 -8.53 12.19
C ALA A 12 0.69 -7.44 11.61
N TRP A 13 0.36 -6.42 12.41
CA TRP A 13 -0.44 -5.28 11.97
C TRP A 13 0.29 -4.44 10.89
N LEU A 14 1.59 -4.18 11.07
CA LEU A 14 2.42 -3.48 10.08
C LEU A 14 2.54 -4.26 8.77
N ARG A 15 2.68 -5.59 8.83
CA ARG A 15 2.71 -6.46 7.65
C ARG A 15 1.39 -6.41 6.88
N GLN A 16 0.27 -6.49 7.60
CA GLN A 16 -1.07 -6.41 7.00
C GLN A 16 -1.32 -5.04 6.33
N GLN A 17 -0.88 -3.94 6.96
CA GLN A 17 -0.92 -2.60 6.39
C GLN A 17 -0.06 -2.49 5.11
N HIS A 18 1.14 -3.07 5.11
CA HIS A 18 2.04 -3.04 3.96
C HIS A 18 1.49 -3.84 2.76
N GLU A 19 0.92 -5.02 3.01
CA GLU A 19 0.27 -5.84 1.97
C GLU A 19 -1.00 -5.16 1.42
N GLY A 20 -1.83 -4.59 2.31
CA GLY A 20 -3.03 -3.84 1.93
C GLY A 20 -2.74 -2.57 1.12
N TRP A 21 -1.53 -2.03 1.22
CA TRP A 21 -1.12 -0.81 0.54
C TRP A 21 -1.16 -0.93 -0.99
N ARG A 22 -0.85 -2.11 -1.53
CA ARG A 22 -0.95 -2.37 -2.98
C ARG A 22 -2.40 -2.28 -3.45
N SER A 23 -3.34 -2.88 -2.72
CA SER A 23 -4.77 -2.83 -3.02
C SER A 23 -5.32 -1.41 -2.95
N VAL A 24 -4.97 -0.65 -1.90
CA VAL A 24 -5.37 0.75 -1.75
C VAL A 24 -4.89 1.60 -2.94
N ARG A 25 -3.66 1.37 -3.44
CA ARG A 25 -3.16 2.08 -4.62
C ARG A 25 -3.90 1.74 -5.89
N VAL A 26 -4.23 0.47 -6.11
CA VAL A 26 -5.03 0.06 -7.27
C VAL A 26 -6.38 0.78 -7.25
N ILE A 27 -7.00 0.89 -6.07
CA ILE A 27 -8.25 1.65 -5.89
C ILE A 27 -8.06 3.14 -6.23
N ILE A 28 -7.03 3.79 -5.66
CA ILE A 28 -6.73 5.21 -5.93
C ILE A 28 -6.45 5.44 -7.42
N LEU A 29 -5.67 4.58 -8.06
CA LEU A 29 -5.34 4.66 -9.48
C LEU A 29 -6.60 4.51 -10.34
N THR A 30 -7.46 3.54 -10.01
CA THR A 30 -8.73 3.30 -10.71
C THR A 30 -9.67 4.49 -10.58
N CYS A 31 -9.81 5.05 -9.37
CA CYS A 31 -10.57 6.28 -9.15
C CYS A 31 -9.99 7.45 -9.94
N SER A 32 -8.67 7.60 -9.97
CA SER A 32 -7.99 8.68 -10.71
C SER A 32 -8.25 8.57 -12.21
N ILE A 33 -8.18 7.36 -12.77
CA ILE A 33 -8.49 7.10 -14.19
C ILE A 33 -9.97 7.42 -14.47
N LEU A 34 -10.89 7.00 -13.61
CA LEU A 34 -12.31 7.32 -13.77
C LEU A 34 -12.57 8.82 -13.73
N CYS A 35 -11.97 9.55 -12.78
CA CYS A 35 -12.07 11.01 -12.71
C CYS A 35 -11.53 11.68 -13.98
N ALA A 36 -10.40 11.21 -14.51
CA ALA A 36 -9.84 11.72 -15.77
C ALA A 36 -10.77 11.45 -16.97
N LEU A 37 -11.37 10.26 -17.05
CA LEU A 37 -12.34 9.91 -18.09
C LEU A 37 -13.60 10.79 -18.01
N PHE A 38 -14.13 10.99 -16.81
CA PHE A 38 -15.27 11.90 -16.61
C PHE A 38 -14.93 13.34 -16.98
N ALA A 39 -13.75 13.83 -16.61
CA ALA A 39 -13.29 15.15 -17.00
C ALA A 39 -13.16 15.29 -18.53
N ALA A 40 -12.61 14.28 -19.20
CA ALA A 40 -12.48 14.28 -20.66
C ALA A 40 -13.83 14.29 -21.37
N LEU A 41 -14.80 13.49 -20.88
CA LEU A 41 -16.17 13.48 -21.41
C LEU A 41 -16.88 14.81 -21.19
N ASP A 42 -16.68 15.44 -20.04
CA ASP A 42 -17.29 16.73 -19.72
C ASP A 42 -16.70 17.84 -20.60
N ILE A 43 -15.36 17.89 -20.73
CA ILE A 43 -14.69 18.84 -21.65
C ILE A 43 -15.17 18.67 -23.09
N PHE A 44 -15.36 17.43 -23.55
CA PHE A 44 -15.85 17.15 -24.90
C PHE A 44 -17.31 17.62 -25.11
N ARG A 45 -18.15 17.59 -24.07
CA ARG A 45 -19.56 17.97 -24.16
C ARG A 45 -19.81 19.47 -23.94
N THR A 46 -19.18 20.06 -22.95
CA THR A 46 -19.51 21.41 -22.44
C THR A 46 -18.36 22.40 -22.61
N GLY A 47 -17.17 21.94 -23.03
CA GLY A 47 -15.97 22.74 -23.12
C GLY A 47 -15.22 22.84 -21.78
N PHE A 48 -14.20 23.68 -21.73
CA PHE A 48 -13.35 23.79 -20.54
C PHE A 48 -14.07 24.61 -19.45
N GLY A 49 -14.56 23.91 -18.42
CA GLY A 49 -15.22 24.52 -17.26
C GLY A 49 -14.44 24.34 -15.95
N VAL A 50 -15.01 24.85 -14.87
CA VAL A 50 -14.44 24.74 -13.51
C VAL A 50 -14.52 23.29 -12.99
N HIS A 51 -15.60 22.57 -13.27
CA HIS A 51 -15.80 21.17 -12.88
C HIS A 51 -14.74 20.19 -13.44
N PRO A 52 -14.47 20.17 -14.77
CA PRO A 52 -13.47 19.25 -15.32
C PRO A 52 -12.06 19.60 -14.85
N PHE A 53 -11.78 20.87 -14.59
CA PHE A 53 -10.50 21.30 -14.00
C PHE A 53 -10.25 20.66 -12.62
N PHE A 54 -11.24 20.66 -11.72
CA PHE A 54 -11.11 20.00 -10.42
C PHE A 54 -10.95 18.49 -10.52
N LEU A 55 -11.66 17.83 -11.45
CA LEU A 55 -11.53 16.39 -11.68
C LEU A 55 -10.13 16.02 -12.20
N ILE A 56 -9.54 16.84 -13.07
CA ILE A 56 -8.17 16.66 -13.55
C ILE A 56 -7.17 16.82 -12.40
N LEU A 57 -7.37 17.79 -11.51
CA LEU A 57 -6.51 17.95 -10.33
C LEU A 57 -6.58 16.73 -9.41
N ILE A 58 -7.79 16.25 -9.07
CA ILE A 58 -7.95 15.06 -8.23
C ILE A 58 -7.31 13.83 -8.88
N ALA A 59 -7.53 13.65 -10.19
CA ALA A 59 -6.92 12.56 -10.96
C ALA A 59 -5.38 12.66 -10.97
N GLY A 60 -4.84 13.86 -11.19
CA GLY A 60 -3.40 14.11 -11.21
C GLY A 60 -2.74 13.88 -9.86
N TYR A 61 -3.37 14.34 -8.77
CA TYR A 61 -2.88 14.09 -7.41
C TYR A 61 -2.92 12.61 -7.04
N GLY A 62 -4.04 11.92 -7.33
CA GLY A 62 -4.17 10.49 -7.07
C GLY A 62 -3.17 9.65 -7.87
N ALA A 63 -2.97 9.96 -9.15
CA ALA A 63 -1.97 9.32 -9.99
C ALA A 63 -0.55 9.57 -9.48
N SER A 64 -0.21 10.83 -9.15
CA SER A 64 1.12 11.21 -8.61
C SER A 64 1.44 10.48 -7.31
N TYR A 65 0.44 10.33 -6.42
CA TYR A 65 0.57 9.58 -5.17
C TYR A 65 0.89 8.10 -5.40
N THR A 66 0.27 7.48 -6.41
CA THR A 66 0.52 6.07 -6.73
C THR A 66 1.90 5.87 -7.40
N LEU A 67 2.29 6.76 -8.31
CA LEU A 67 3.55 6.65 -9.07
C LEU A 67 4.79 6.92 -8.21
N GLY A 68 4.76 7.95 -7.35
CA GLY A 68 5.92 8.36 -6.55
C GLY A 68 6.32 7.39 -5.44
N SER A 69 5.50 6.38 -5.15
CA SER A 69 5.72 5.49 -4.01
C SER A 69 5.65 4.00 -4.37
N TRP A 70 5.60 3.64 -5.65
CA TRP A 70 5.21 2.28 -6.13
C TRP A 70 5.89 1.09 -5.41
N SER A 71 7.12 1.23 -4.92
CA SER A 71 7.86 0.23 -4.14
C SER A 71 7.37 -0.02 -2.70
N GLY A 72 6.34 0.70 -2.23
CA GLY A 72 5.88 0.64 -0.83
C GLY A 72 6.70 1.59 0.05
N ARG A 73 6.43 1.62 1.37
CA ARG A 73 7.31 2.34 2.31
C ARG A 73 8.60 1.54 2.49
N PRO A 74 9.74 1.98 1.94
CA PRO A 74 11.00 1.23 2.03
C PRO A 74 11.42 1.04 3.49
N GLU A 75 11.08 1.99 4.37
CA GLU A 75 11.38 1.90 5.80
C GLU A 75 10.72 0.69 6.46
N VAL A 76 9.47 0.38 6.10
CA VAL A 76 8.70 -0.76 6.67
C VAL A 76 9.25 -2.09 6.17
N SER A 77 9.65 -2.17 4.90
CA SER A 77 10.28 -3.36 4.33
C SER A 77 11.64 -3.64 4.99
N LEU A 78 12.41 -2.59 5.27
CA LEU A 78 13.72 -2.70 5.90
C LEU A 78 13.60 -3.10 7.39
N LEU A 79 12.62 -2.54 8.11
CA LEU A 79 12.26 -2.94 9.47
C LEU A 79 11.82 -4.41 9.55
N LEU A 80 10.96 -4.87 8.63
CA LEU A 80 10.55 -6.27 8.58
C LEU A 80 11.74 -7.21 8.30
N LYS A 81 12.61 -6.86 7.35
CA LYS A 81 13.81 -7.64 7.05
C LYS A 81 14.81 -7.68 8.22
N LEU A 82 14.97 -6.57 8.95
CA LEU A 82 15.82 -6.52 10.14
C LEU A 82 15.27 -7.41 11.27
N VAL A 83 13.95 -7.38 11.48
CA VAL A 83 13.28 -8.23 12.48
C VAL A 83 13.39 -9.71 12.11
N GLU A 84 13.19 -10.04 10.84
CA GLU A 84 13.31 -11.41 10.32
C GLU A 84 14.76 -11.92 10.40
N ALA A 85 15.74 -11.08 10.09
CA ALA A 85 17.17 -11.40 10.28
C ALA A 85 17.57 -11.57 11.76
N GLN A 86 16.84 -10.96 12.69
CA GLN A 86 17.04 -11.13 14.13
C GLN A 86 16.22 -12.29 14.75
N GLN A 87 15.32 -12.90 13.99
CA GLN A 87 14.70 -14.18 14.33
C GLN A 87 15.48 -15.31 13.64
N PRO A 88 16.57 -15.83 14.23
CA PRO A 88 17.18 -17.04 13.69
C PRO A 88 16.16 -18.17 13.77
N LEU A 89 15.76 -18.71 12.61
CA LEU A 89 15.41 -20.11 12.38
C LEU A 89 15.03 -20.90 13.64
N ARG A 90 13.86 -20.61 14.22
CA ARG A 90 13.27 -21.42 15.30
C ARG A 90 11.92 -21.99 14.89
N ASP A 91 11.79 -22.32 13.60
CA ASP A 91 10.69 -23.14 13.07
C ASP A 91 11.18 -24.52 12.58
N ASP A 92 12.49 -24.82 12.63
CA ASP A 92 13.04 -26.16 12.34
C ASP A 92 13.32 -26.98 13.62
N GLN A 93 12.26 -27.29 14.39
CA GLN A 93 12.29 -28.47 15.25
C GLN A 93 10.97 -29.26 15.11
N PRO A 94 10.92 -30.29 14.25
CA PRO A 94 9.97 -31.38 14.42
C PRO A 94 10.55 -32.29 15.50
N GLY A 95 10.21 -32.03 16.76
CA GLY A 95 10.77 -32.75 17.90
C GLY A 95 9.79 -32.77 19.06
N ASP A 96 8.60 -33.32 18.84
CA ASP A 96 7.78 -33.87 19.93
C ASP A 96 6.80 -34.91 19.34
N GLN A 97 7.33 -36.04 18.89
CA GLN A 97 6.58 -37.29 18.89
C GLN A 97 6.99 -38.01 20.17
N VAL A 98 6.08 -37.95 21.13
CA VAL A 98 6.11 -38.62 22.43
C VAL A 98 6.01 -40.13 22.20
N ASP A 99 6.97 -40.87 22.75
CA ASP A 99 6.97 -42.34 22.86
C ASP A 99 5.76 -42.89 23.64
#